data_AF-A0A7V9ZR99-F1
#
_entry.id   AF-A0A7V9ZR99-F1
#
_cell.length_a   1.000
_cell.length_b   1.000
_cell.length_c   1.000
_cell.angle_alpha   90.00
_cell.angle_beta   90.00
_cell.angle_gamma   90.00
#
_symmetry.space_group_name_H-M   'P 1'
#
loop_
_entity.id
_entity.type
_entity.pdbx_description
1 polymer ?
#
loop_
_entity_poly.entity_id
_entity_poly.type
_entity_poly.pdbx_seq_one_letter_code
_entity_poly.pdbx_strand_id
1 'polypeptide(L)' 'PLKQACVTFVPKEGEIIFRNADSRGRVKLKKPAADKYRVIVKVDGYEAQKREVTIGSRGETVAFTLQARGNR' A
#
# COMPACT_ATOMS: atom_id res chain seq x y z
N PRO A 1 5.24 -12.15 -6.60
CA PRO A 1 4.83 -11.18 -5.55
C PRO A 1 6.02 -10.27 -5.23
N LEU A 2 5.80 -8.95 -5.16
CA LEU A 2 6.87 -8.00 -4.86
C LEU A 2 7.11 -7.98 -3.35
N LYS A 3 8.12 -8.73 -2.91
CA LYS A 3 8.55 -8.81 -1.51
C LYS A 3 9.19 -7.47 -1.12
N GLN A 4 9.14 -7.13 0.17
CA GLN A 4 9.75 -5.90 0.70
C GLN A 4 9.21 -4.59 0.10
N ALA A 5 8.06 -4.62 -0.57
CA ALA A 5 7.40 -3.41 -1.00
C ALA A 5 7.13 -2.50 0.21
N CYS A 6 7.61 -1.28 0.14
CA CYS A 6 7.30 -0.25 1.12
C CYS A 6 5.93 0.32 0.77
N VAL A 7 4.97 0.13 1.68
CA VAL A 7 3.60 0.59 1.57
C VAL A 7 3.38 1.69 2.60
N THR A 8 3.02 2.88 2.13
CA THR A 8 2.65 4.02 2.94
C THR A 8 1.15 4.23 2.85
N PHE A 9 0.47 4.30 3.99
CA PHE A 9 -0.94 4.64 4.08
C PHE A 9 -1.04 6.04 4.67
N VAL A 10 -1.51 6.99 3.87
CA VAL A 10 -1.73 8.38 4.29
C VAL A 10 -3.23 8.55 4.50
N PRO A 11 -3.74 8.57 5.75
CA PRO A 11 -5.14 8.90 6.01
C PRO A 11 -5.41 10.35 5.66
N LYS A 12 -6.69 10.74 5.60
CA LYS A 12 -7.05 12.15 5.43
C LYS A 12 -6.65 12.97 6.67
N GLU A 13 -6.84 12.37 7.85
CA GLU A 13 -6.50 12.94 9.15
C GLU A 13 -5.82 11.90 10.03
N GLY A 14 -4.87 12.33 10.86
CA GLY A 14 -4.15 11.46 11.79
C GLY A 14 -2.77 11.02 11.30
N GLU A 15 -2.33 9.84 11.76
CA GLU A 15 -0.95 9.37 11.60
C GLU A 15 -0.73 8.63 10.27
N ILE A 16 0.38 8.95 9.59
CA ILE A 16 0.81 8.22 8.40
C ILE A 16 1.42 6.87 8.83
N ILE A 17 0.91 5.79 8.23
CA ILE A 17 1.34 4.42 8.59
C ILE A 17 2.29 3.88 7.53
N PHE A 18 3.46 3.42 7.97
CA PHE A 18 4.46 2.76 7.12
C PHE A 18 4.52 1.26 7.39
N ARG A 19 4.49 0.44 6.33
CA ARG A 19 4.60 -1.02 6.42
C ARG A 19 5.38 -1.59 5.25
N ASN A 20 6.14 -2.65 5.52
CA ASN A 20 6.73 -3.46 4.47
C ASN A 20 5.85 -4.66 4.17
N ALA A 21 5.77 -5.04 2.89
CA ALA A 21 5.11 -6.25 2.47
C ALA A 21 5.87 -7.49 2.97
N ASP A 22 5.11 -8.50 3.40
CA ASP A 22 5.65 -9.78 3.88
C ASP A 22 6.29 -10.60 2.74
N SER A 23 6.77 -11.81 3.07
CA SER A 23 7.40 -12.73 2.11
C SER A 23 6.45 -13.18 0.98
N ARG A 24 5.14 -12.94 1.12
CA ARG A 24 4.10 -13.20 0.13
C ARG A 24 3.62 -11.92 -0.58
N GLY A 25 4.23 -10.77 -0.30
CA GLY A 25 3.87 -9.48 -0.90
C GLY A 25 2.59 -8.87 -0.31
N ARG A 26 2.21 -9.23 0.92
CA ARG A 26 0.97 -8.75 1.56
C ARG A 26 1.27 -7.78 2.70
N VAL A 27 0.39 -6.82 2.90
CA VAL A 27 0.38 -5.92 4.06
C VAL A 27 -0.96 -6.05 4.76
N LYS A 28 -0.95 -6.12 6.10
CA LYS A 28 -2.15 -6.16 6.93
C LYS A 28 -2.16 -4.96 7.86
N LEU A 29 -3.24 -4.19 7.83
CA LEU A 29 -3.55 -3.19 8.84
C LEU A 29 -4.44 -3.83 9.91
N LYS A 30 -4.04 -3.78 11.17
CA LYS A 30 -4.86 -4.26 12.29
C LYS A 30 -5.69 -3.10 12.81
N LYS A 31 -7.02 -3.24 12.75
CA LYS A 31 -7.99 -2.22 13.21
C LYS A 31 -7.69 -0.81 12.64
N PRO A 32 -7.56 -0.64 11.31
CA PRO A 32 -7.44 0.68 10.73
C PRO A 32 -8.68 1.51 11.08
N ALA A 33 -8.52 2.81 11.31
CA ALA A 33 -9.65 3.73 11.40
C ALA A 33 -10.41 3.70 10.07
N ALA A 34 -11.74 3.73 10.13
CA ALA A 34 -12.55 3.77 8.92
C ALA A 34 -12.43 5.16 8.28
N ASP A 35 -11.67 5.27 7.20
CA ASP A 35 -11.35 6.53 6.52
C ASP A 35 -10.90 6.28 5.07
N LYS A 36 -10.76 7.34 4.30
CA LYS A 36 -10.12 7.35 2.99
C LYS A 36 -8.60 7.47 3.14
N TYR A 37 -7.88 6.48 2.66
CA TYR A 37 -6.43 6.43 2.65
C TYR A 37 -5.89 6.63 1.24
N ARG A 38 -4.85 7.45 1.10
CA ARG A 38 -3.97 7.42 -0.06
C ARG A 38 -2.87 6.40 0.19
N VAL A 39 -2.93 5.30 -0.53
CA VAL A 39 -1.95 4.20 -0.44
C VAL A 39 -0.88 4.41 -1.50
N ILE A 40 0.38 4.42 -1.08
CA ILE A 40 1.55 4.57 -1.93
C ILE A 40 2.38 3.29 -1.80
N VAL A 41 2.65 2.62 -2.91
CA VAL A 41 3.45 1.39 -2.94
C VAL A 41 4.73 1.65 -3.73
N LYS A 42 5.87 1.35 -3.12
CA LYS A 42 7.21 1.50 -3.72
C LYS A 42 8.00 0.21 -3.58
N VAL A 43 8.68 -0.17 -4.65
CA VAL A 43 9.64 -1.26 -4.71
C VAL A 43 10.77 -0.82 -5.63
N ASP A 44 12.01 -1.12 -5.28
CA ASP A 44 13.16 -0.80 -6.13
C ASP A 44 13.07 -1.54 -7.47
N GLY A 45 13.43 -0.84 -8.55
CA GLY A 45 13.25 -1.34 -9.92
C GLY A 45 11.82 -1.22 -10.47
N TYR A 46 10.86 -0.73 -9.69
CA TYR A 46 9.47 -0.54 -10.11
C TYR A 46 8.99 0.92 -9.98
N GLU A 47 8.04 1.29 -10.84
CA GLU A 47 7.33 2.55 -10.73
C GLU A 47 6.47 2.57 -9.47
N ALA A 48 6.53 3.69 -8.75
CA ALA A 48 5.71 3.86 -7.56
C ALA A 48 4.24 4.01 -7.96
N GLN A 49 3.36 3.22 -7.35
CA GLN A 49 1.93 3.38 -7.53
C GLN A 49 1.30 4.14 -6.38
N LYS A 50 0.26 4.92 -6.71
CA LYS A 50 -0.53 5.70 -5.76
C LYS A 50 -2.01 5.47 -6.07
N ARG A 51 -2.79 5.08 -5.07
CA ARG A 51 -4.23 4.86 -5.20
C ARG A 51 -4.96 5.32 -3.96
N GLU A 52 -6.13 5.90 -4.12
CA GLU A 52 -7.04 6.15 -3.01
C GLU A 52 -7.88 4.92 -2.73
N VAL A 53 -7.99 4.56 -1.46
CA VAL A 53 -8.75 3.41 -0.95
C VAL A 53 -9.57 3.87 0.23
N THR A 54 -10.88 3.64 0.21
CA THR A 54 -11.72 3.81 1.39
C THR A 54 -11.63 2.53 2.20
N ILE A 55 -11.16 2.59 3.43
CA ILE A 55 -11.14 1.42 4.33
C ILE A 55 -12.34 1.53 5.25
N GLY A 56 -13.31 0.63 5.13
CA GLY A 56 -14.47 0.55 6.02
C GLY A 56 -14.27 -0.38 7.22
N SER A 57 -15.38 -0.67 7.91
CA SER A 57 -15.42 -1.63 9.03
C SER A 57 -15.39 -3.10 8.59
N ARG A 58 -15.52 -3.36 7.28
CA ARG A 58 -15.44 -4.71 6.69
C ARG A 58 -14.01 -4.98 6.22
N GLY A 59 -13.57 -6.23 6.32
CA GLY A 59 -12.25 -6.63 5.84
C GLY A 59 -12.15 -6.43 4.32
N GLU A 60 -11.40 -5.42 3.90
CA GLU A 60 -11.17 -5.12 2.49
C GLU A 60 -9.80 -5.63 2.04
N THR A 61 -9.75 -6.15 0.82
CA THR A 61 -8.50 -6.55 0.16
C THR A 61 -8.33 -5.74 -1.11
N VAL A 62 -7.22 -4.99 -1.19
CA VAL A 62 -6.88 -4.20 -2.38
C VAL A 62 -5.59 -4.74 -2.98
N ALA A 63 -5.64 -5.05 -4.27
CA ALA A 63 -4.48 -5.49 -5.05
C ALA A 63 -3.80 -4.31 -5.74
N PHE A 64 -2.47 -4.37 -5.81
CA PHE A 64 -1.62 -3.44 -6.52
C PHE A 64 -0.71 -4.21 -7.48
N THR A 65 -0.54 -3.69 -8.68
CA THR A 65 0.36 -4.25 -9.70
C THR A 65 1.29 -3.15 -10.14
N LEU A 66 2.57 -3.25 -9.81
CA LEU A 66 3.57 -2.26 -10.19
C LEU A 66 4.20 -2.64 -11.53
N GLN A 67 4.49 -1.63 -12.34
CA GLN A 67 5.23 -1.76 -13.59
C GLN A 67 6.73 -1.63 -13.30
N ALA A 68 7.56 -2.46 -13.94
CA ALA A 68 9.00 -2.31 -13.85
C ALA A 68 9.41 -0.98 -14.50
N ARG A 69 10.35 -0.24 -13.89
CA ARG A 69 10.96 0.90 -14.57
C ARG A 69 11.80 0.34 -15.70
N GLY A 70 11.36 0.50 -16.94
CA GLY A 70 12.15 0.11 -18.10
C GLY A 70 13.48 0.86 -18.07
N ASN A 71 14.59 0.13 -18.18
CA ASN A 71 15.87 0.74 -18.54
C ASN A 71 15.69 1.32 -19.95
N ARG A 72 15.60 2.64 -20.06
CA ARG A 72 15.87 3.34 -21.33
C ARG A 72 17.36 3.43 -21.54
#